data_AF-A0A2P5VY00-F1
#
_entry.id   AF-A0A2P5VY00-F1
#
_cell.length_a   1.000
_cell.length_b   1.000
_cell.length_c   1.000
_cell.angle_alpha   90.00
_cell.angle_beta   90.00
_cell.angle_gamma   90.00
#
_symmetry.space_group_name_H-M   'P 1'
#
loop_
_entity.id
_entity.type
_entity.pdbx_description
1 polymer ?
#
loop_
_entity_poly.entity_id
_entity_poly.type
_entity_poly.pdbx_seq_one_letter_code
_entity_poly.pdbx_strand_id
1 'polypeptide(L)'
;MWGFGGRYYWGRKERVERRRAGGGGIILVFAWMSSQEKPLKNYVQLYASLGWDSLVCHSEFLNMFFPEKAATLAHDLLKELVEELKIRPCPVVFSSFSGGPKACMYKVLQTVMSRATLSLDDSFSRSSGLRYGKR
;
A
#
# COMPACT_ATOMS: atom_id res chain seq x y z
N MET A 1 -20.11 8.79 -11.27
CA MET A 1 -19.23 9.98 -11.43
C MET A 1 -17.80 9.47 -11.45
N TRP A 2 -17.10 9.58 -12.58
CA TRP A 2 -15.68 9.23 -12.71
C TRP A 2 -14.88 10.42 -12.20
N GLY A 3 -14.35 10.32 -10.98
CA GLY A 3 -13.56 11.38 -10.34
C GLY A 3 -12.11 11.27 -10.79
N PHE A 4 -11.48 12.39 -11.10
CA PHE A 4 -10.06 12.48 -11.45
C PHE A 4 -9.19 12.05 -10.27
N GLY A 5 -8.85 10.77 -10.19
CA GLY A 5 -7.99 10.24 -9.13
C GLY A 5 -8.42 8.86 -8.70
N GLY A 6 -7.48 7.91 -8.73
CA GLY A 6 -7.71 6.56 -8.20
C GLY A 6 -8.27 6.61 -6.77
N ARG A 7 -9.09 5.63 -6.43
CA ARG A 7 -9.76 5.53 -5.13
C ARG A 7 -9.17 4.38 -4.34
N TYR A 8 -9.12 4.51 -3.03
CA TYR A 8 -8.82 3.39 -2.15
C TYR A 8 -9.85 3.27 -1.01
N TYR A 9 -10.04 2.05 -0.52
CA TYR A 9 -10.95 1.76 0.58
C TYR A 9 -10.55 0.48 1.31
N TRP A 10 -10.99 0.36 2.56
CA TRP A 10 -10.89 -0.88 3.33
C TRP A 10 -11.98 -1.86 2.89
N GLY A 11 -11.60 -3.01 2.36
CA GLY A 11 -12.55 -4.03 1.88
C GLY A 11 -13.34 -4.70 3.01
N ARG A 12 -12.66 -4.96 4.13
CA ARG A 12 -13.29 -5.33 5.41
C ARG A 12 -12.32 -4.94 6.51
N LYS A 13 -12.81 -4.16 7.48
CA LYS A 13 -12.06 -3.76 8.67
C LYS A 13 -12.70 -4.48 9.85
N GLU A 14 -12.10 -5.56 10.34
CA GLU A 14 -12.72 -6.28 11.45
C GLU A 14 -12.66 -5.49 12.76
N ARG A 15 -13.67 -5.68 13.64
CA ARG A 15 -13.71 -5.00 14.95
C ARG A 15 -12.46 -5.34 15.75
N VAL A 16 -12.02 -4.36 16.53
CA VAL A 16 -10.80 -4.31 17.35
C VAL A 16 -10.55 -5.58 18.18
N GLU A 17 -11.61 -6.30 18.56
CA GLU A 17 -11.53 -7.52 19.37
C GLU A 17 -10.84 -8.69 18.65
N ARG A 18 -11.10 -8.94 17.36
CA ARG A 18 -10.40 -10.00 16.60
C ARG A 18 -8.95 -9.64 16.28
N ARG A 19 -8.62 -8.34 16.23
CA ARG A 19 -7.25 -7.85 16.01
C ARG A 19 -6.30 -8.14 17.17
N ARG A 20 -6.84 -8.29 18.38
CA ARG A 20 -6.06 -8.63 19.60
C ARG A 20 -5.70 -10.12 19.69
N ALA A 21 -6.36 -10.98 18.90
CA ALA A 21 -6.08 -12.42 18.87
C ALA A 21 -4.84 -12.81 18.02
N GLY A 22 -4.08 -11.84 17.51
CA GLY A 22 -2.71 -12.06 17.02
C GLY A 22 -2.56 -12.72 15.64
N GLY A 23 -3.63 -12.90 14.85
CA GLY A 23 -3.59 -13.77 13.66
C GLY A 23 -3.61 -13.14 12.26
N GLY A 24 -3.72 -11.81 12.12
CA GLY A 24 -4.02 -11.18 10.81
C GLY A 24 -2.95 -10.25 10.28
N GLY A 25 -2.70 -10.24 8.96
CA GLY A 25 -1.91 -9.21 8.28
C GLY A 25 -2.78 -8.21 7.52
N ILE A 26 -2.13 -7.34 6.72
CA ILE A 26 -2.81 -6.42 5.80
C ILE A 26 -2.44 -6.81 4.36
N ILE A 27 -3.43 -6.91 3.48
CA ILE A 27 -3.23 -7.12 2.05
C ILE A 27 -3.56 -5.83 1.31
N LEU A 28 -2.56 -5.22 0.68
CA LEU A 28 -2.77 -4.10 -0.25
C LEU A 28 -3.11 -4.67 -1.62
N VAL A 29 -4.34 -4.43 -2.07
CA VAL A 29 -4.86 -4.97 -3.32
C VAL A 29 -4.91 -3.89 -4.38
N PHE A 30 -4.10 -4.00 -5.44
CA PHE A 30 -4.10 -3.07 -6.57
C PHE A 30 -4.92 -3.63 -7.72
N ALA A 31 -6.10 -3.05 -7.95
CA ALA A 31 -7.02 -3.46 -9.00
C ALA A 31 -7.03 -2.46 -10.18
N TRP A 32 -7.15 -3.00 -11.39
CA TRP A 32 -7.30 -2.23 -12.63
C TRP A 32 -8.77 -1.85 -12.86
N MET A 33 -9.02 -0.59 -13.24
CA MET A 33 -10.38 -0.01 -13.37
C MET A 33 -11.35 -0.73 -14.30
N SER A 34 -10.89 -1.48 -15.31
CA SER A 34 -11.77 -2.25 -16.20
C SER A 34 -12.14 -3.64 -15.67
N SER A 35 -11.49 -4.10 -14.59
CA SER A 35 -11.87 -5.35 -13.95
C SER A 35 -13.21 -5.13 -13.24
N GLN A 36 -14.27 -5.81 -13.69
CA GLN A 36 -15.57 -5.82 -13.00
C GLN A 36 -15.34 -5.99 -11.48
N GLU A 37 -16.06 -5.27 -10.63
CA GLU A 37 -15.88 -5.32 -9.17
C GLU A 37 -16.19 -6.72 -8.58
N LYS A 38 -16.85 -7.59 -9.36
CA LYS A 38 -17.34 -8.91 -8.94
C LYS A 38 -16.25 -9.93 -8.55
N PRO A 39 -15.16 -10.15 -9.31
CA PRO A 39 -14.10 -11.08 -8.92
C PRO A 39 -13.30 -10.56 -7.71
N LEU A 40 -13.11 -9.23 -7.61
CA LEU A 40 -12.34 -8.63 -6.52
C LEU A 40 -13.00 -8.86 -5.16
N LYS A 41 -14.34 -8.81 -5.10
CA LYS A 41 -15.10 -9.07 -3.89
C LYS A 41 -14.85 -10.47 -3.32
N ASN A 42 -14.69 -11.48 -4.17
CA ASN A 42 -14.40 -12.85 -3.73
C ASN A 42 -13.00 -12.94 -3.09
N TYR A 43 -11.99 -12.29 -3.66
CA TYR A 43 -10.65 -12.24 -3.05
C TYR A 43 -10.64 -11.50 -1.71
N VAL A 44 -11.31 -10.36 -1.63
CA VAL A 44 -11.44 -9.60 -0.37
C VAL A 44 -12.16 -10.44 0.69
N GLN A 45 -13.22 -11.16 0.32
CA GLN A 45 -13.93 -12.05 1.24
C GLN A 45 -13.06 -13.24 1.68
N LEU A 46 -12.28 -13.82 0.76
CA LEU A 46 -11.34 -14.90 1.08
C LEU A 46 -10.29 -14.42 2.09
N TYR A 47 -9.65 -13.27 1.84
CA TYR A 47 -8.66 -12.71 2.75
C TYR A 47 -9.25 -12.43 4.13
N ALA A 48 -10.46 -11.86 4.17
CA ALA A 48 -11.18 -11.67 5.42
C ALA A 48 -11.49 -12.99 6.15
N SER A 49 -11.81 -14.07 5.44
CA SER A 49 -12.04 -15.39 6.05
C SER A 49 -10.78 -15.98 6.69
N LEU A 50 -9.60 -15.60 6.17
CA LEU A 50 -8.30 -15.95 6.72
C LEU A 50 -7.86 -15.01 7.85
N GLY A 51 -8.68 -14.02 8.22
CA GLY A 51 -8.38 -13.03 9.26
C GLY A 51 -7.49 -11.86 8.78
N TRP A 52 -7.34 -11.65 7.47
CA TRP A 52 -6.55 -10.56 6.92
C TRP A 52 -7.42 -9.35 6.57
N ASP A 53 -6.96 -8.17 6.95
CA ASP A 53 -7.57 -6.90 6.52
C ASP A 53 -7.11 -6.60 5.09
N SER A 54 -8.01 -6.08 4.25
CA SER A 54 -7.67 -5.75 2.86
C SER A 54 -7.81 -4.26 2.60
N LEU A 55 -6.75 -3.60 2.14
CA LEU A 55 -6.75 -2.22 1.66
C LEU A 55 -6.74 -2.24 0.13
N VAL A 56 -7.87 -1.89 -0.47
CA VAL A 56 -8.08 -2.01 -1.91
C VAL A 56 -7.84 -0.67 -2.58
N CYS A 57 -6.92 -0.61 -3.53
CA CYS A 57 -6.65 0.52 -4.41
C CYS A 57 -7.17 0.23 -5.82
N HIS A 58 -8.12 1.04 -6.29
CA HIS A 58 -8.55 1.07 -7.68
C HIS A 58 -7.77 2.15 -8.40
N SER A 59 -6.82 1.73 -9.22
CA SER A 59 -6.03 2.66 -10.01
C SER A 59 -6.74 2.98 -11.32
N GLU A 60 -6.87 4.27 -11.62
CA GLU A 60 -7.40 4.73 -12.91
C GLU A 60 -6.36 4.58 -14.03
N PHE A 61 -6.85 4.36 -15.25
CA PHE A 61 -6.04 4.28 -16.47
C PHE A 61 -5.09 5.47 -16.61
N LEU A 62 -5.55 6.67 -16.22
CA LEU A 62 -4.77 7.91 -16.28
C LEU A 62 -3.56 7.90 -15.34
N ASN A 63 -3.54 7.10 -14.28
CA ASN A 63 -2.35 6.98 -13.41
C ASN A 63 -1.16 6.36 -14.15
N MET A 64 -1.40 5.60 -15.24
CA MET A 64 -0.33 5.07 -16.09
C MET A 64 0.34 6.18 -16.93
N PHE A 65 -0.39 7.25 -17.26
CA PHE A 65 0.10 8.35 -18.10
C PHE A 65 0.57 9.57 -17.30
N PHE A 66 0.06 9.74 -16.07
CA PHE A 66 0.40 10.85 -15.19
C PHE A 66 1.11 10.33 -13.92
N PRO A 67 2.45 10.22 -13.93
CA PRO A 67 3.21 9.65 -12.82
C PRO A 67 3.06 10.46 -11.51
N GLU A 68 2.75 11.74 -11.59
CA GLU A 68 2.47 12.58 -10.41
C GLU A 68 1.19 12.14 -9.69
N LYS A 69 0.12 11.82 -10.42
CA LYS A 69 -1.13 11.33 -9.84
C LYS A 69 -0.94 9.96 -9.19
N ALA A 70 -0.16 9.09 -9.83
CA ALA A 70 0.23 7.82 -9.24
C ALA A 70 1.06 8.01 -7.95
N ALA A 71 1.91 9.04 -7.90
CA ALA A 71 2.71 9.37 -6.71
C ALA A 71 1.84 9.83 -5.54
N THR A 72 0.88 10.73 -5.78
CA THR A 72 -0.06 11.20 -4.75
C THR A 72 -0.87 10.03 -4.19
N LEU A 73 -1.45 9.19 -5.05
CA LEU A 73 -2.21 8.02 -4.62
C LEU A 73 -1.36 7.02 -3.84
N ALA A 74 -0.13 6.77 -4.30
CA ALA A 74 0.82 5.92 -3.59
C ALA A 74 1.18 6.47 -2.20
N HIS A 75 1.37 7.79 -2.10
CA HIS A 75 1.68 8.47 -0.85
C HIS A 75 0.52 8.36 0.15
N ASP A 76 -0.72 8.61 -0.30
CA ASP A 76 -1.90 8.53 0.56
C ASP A 76 -2.15 7.10 1.06
N LEU A 77 -1.98 6.10 0.20
CA LEU A 77 -2.03 4.68 0.58
C LEU A 77 -0.97 4.31 1.62
N LEU A 78 0.27 4.77 1.42
CA LEU A 78 1.35 4.53 2.36
C LEU A 78 1.11 5.23 3.70
N LYS A 79 0.54 6.43 3.69
CA LYS A 79 0.19 7.16 4.91
C LYS A 79 -0.84 6.37 5.73
N GLU A 80 -1.95 5.96 5.10
CA GLU A 80 -2.98 5.14 5.74
C GLU A 80 -2.39 3.83 6.29
N LEU A 81 -1.56 3.14 5.51
CA LEU A 81 -0.90 1.91 5.94
C LEU A 81 0.02 2.14 7.14
N VAL A 82 0.81 3.21 7.15
CA VAL A 82 1.72 3.54 8.26
C VAL A 82 0.94 3.86 9.53
N GLU A 83 -0.19 4.56 9.42
CA GLU A 83 -1.06 4.85 10.57
C GLU A 83 -1.60 3.56 11.21
N GLU A 84 -2.05 2.59 10.40
CA GLU A 84 -2.48 1.29 10.92
C GLU A 84 -1.32 0.46 11.49
N LEU A 85 -0.15 0.44 10.83
CA LEU A 85 1.01 -0.30 11.31
C LEU A 85 1.61 0.25 12.61
N LYS A 86 1.43 1.54 12.90
CA LYS A 86 1.80 2.15 14.19
C LYS A 86 0.95 1.61 15.34
N ILE A 87 -0.34 1.35 15.09
CA ILE A 87 -1.26 0.78 16.07
C ILE A 87 -1.01 -0.72 16.20
N ARG A 88 -0.76 -1.38 15.06
CA ARG A 88 -0.64 -2.84 14.96
C ARG A 88 0.45 -3.22 13.95
N PRO A 89 1.70 -3.41 14.42
CA PRO A 89 2.75 -3.99 13.59
C PRO A 89 2.33 -5.39 13.12
N CYS A 90 2.21 -5.58 11.82
CA CYS A 90 1.75 -6.84 11.23
C CYS A 90 2.33 -7.02 9.82
N PRO A 91 2.34 -8.27 9.29
CA PRO A 91 2.81 -8.51 7.94
C PRO A 91 1.94 -7.79 6.92
N VAL A 92 2.58 -7.19 5.91
CA VAL A 92 1.93 -6.53 4.78
C VAL A 92 2.24 -7.30 3.51
N VAL A 93 1.22 -7.66 2.76
CA VAL A 93 1.34 -8.32 1.45
C VAL A 93 0.80 -7.41 0.37
N PHE A 94 1.56 -7.24 -0.71
CA PHE A 94 1.12 -6.53 -1.90
C PHE A 94 0.55 -7.55 -2.90
N SER A 95 -0.73 -7.41 -3.24
CA SER A 95 -1.41 -8.23 -4.23
C SER A 95 -1.86 -7.35 -5.39
N SER A 96 -1.67 -7.81 -6.62
CA SER A 96 -2.01 -7.01 -7.79
C SER A 96 -2.75 -7.82 -8.84
N PHE A 97 -3.76 -7.19 -9.42
CA PHE A 97 -4.62 -7.77 -10.42
C PHE A 97 -4.47 -7.02 -11.74
N SER A 98 -4.23 -7.77 -12.83
CA SER A 98 -4.15 -7.24 -14.20
C SER A 98 -3.10 -6.12 -14.32
N GLY A 99 -3.46 -4.96 -14.90
CA GLY A 99 -2.59 -3.77 -15.04
C GLY A 99 -2.37 -2.98 -13.75
N GLY A 100 -2.92 -3.43 -12.61
CA GLY A 100 -2.73 -2.81 -11.29
C GLY A 100 -1.28 -2.52 -10.89
N PRO A 101 -0.26 -3.34 -11.25
CA PRO A 101 1.11 -3.05 -10.85
C PRO A 101 1.66 -1.77 -11.47
N LYS A 102 1.37 -1.56 -12.76
CA LYS A 102 1.89 -0.45 -13.56
C LYS A 102 1.27 0.90 -13.18
N ALA A 103 0.07 0.90 -12.61
CA ALA A 103 -0.67 2.12 -12.33
C ALA A 103 -0.35 2.75 -10.96
N CYS A 104 0.04 1.96 -9.96
CA CYS A 104 0.31 2.50 -8.61
C CYS A 104 1.31 1.68 -7.79
N MET A 105 1.26 0.34 -7.87
CA MET A 105 2.12 -0.52 -7.03
C MET A 105 3.61 -0.23 -7.21
N TYR A 106 4.08 -0.04 -8.45
CA TYR A 106 5.49 0.30 -8.67
C TYR A 106 5.90 1.61 -8.01
N LYS A 107 5.03 2.61 -7.98
CA LYS A 107 5.33 3.89 -7.33
C LYS A 107 5.37 3.76 -5.81
N VAL A 108 4.50 2.91 -5.24
CA VAL A 108 4.52 2.54 -3.82
C VAL A 108 5.84 1.84 -3.49
N LEU A 109 6.22 0.81 -4.25
CA LEU A 109 7.47 0.07 -4.04
C LEU A 109 8.70 0.96 -4.20
N GLN A 110 8.75 1.81 -5.23
CA GLN A 110 9.82 2.80 -5.40
C GLN A 110 9.95 3.69 -4.17
N THR A 111 8.84 4.20 -3.66
CA THR A 111 8.85 5.10 -2.48
C THR A 111 9.32 4.39 -1.22
N VAL A 112 8.86 3.15 -0.99
CA VAL A 112 9.27 2.34 0.17
C VAL A 112 10.75 2.00 0.08
N MET A 113 11.21 1.51 -1.08
CA MET A 113 12.62 1.16 -1.31
C MET A 113 13.53 2.37 -1.19
N SER A 114 13.20 3.50 -1.83
CA SER A 114 14.02 4.73 -1.72
C SER A 114 14.12 5.21 -0.28
N ARG A 115 13.04 5.17 0.50
CA ARG A 115 13.07 5.53 1.93
C ARG A 115 13.87 4.52 2.76
N ALA A 116 13.78 3.23 2.44
CA ALA A 116 14.56 2.19 3.11
C ALA A 116 16.06 2.37 2.85
N THR A 117 16.47 2.62 1.59
CA THR A 117 17.87 2.91 1.24
C THR A 117 18.38 4.15 1.97
N LEU A 118 17.62 5.24 1.99
CA LEU A 118 17.98 6.44 2.77
C LEU A 118 18.15 6.15 4.27
N SER A 119 17.29 5.30 4.85
CA SER A 119 17.41 4.92 6.26
C SER A 119 18.62 4.03 6.54
N LEU A 120 19.01 3.18 5.59
CA LEU A 120 20.22 2.36 5.66
C LEU A 120 21.46 3.24 5.55
N ASP A 121 21.47 4.22 4.65
CA ASP A 121 22.57 5.17 4.48
C ASP A 121 22.73 6.07 5.72
N ASP A 122 21.63 6.55 6.33
CA ASP A 122 21.68 7.31 7.59
C ASP A 122 22.16 6.41 8.75
N SER A 123 21.70 5.16 8.81
CA SER A 123 22.15 4.19 9.83
C SER A 123 23.64 3.83 9.66
N PHE A 124 24.08 3.64 8.41
CA PHE A 124 25.48 3.40 8.07
C PHE A 124 26.35 4.62 8.41
N SER A 125 25.91 5.83 8.06
CA SER A 125 26.59 7.09 8.39
C SER A 125 26.71 7.31 9.91
N ARG A 126 25.65 6.99 10.67
CA ARG A 126 25.67 7.02 12.14
C ARG A 126 26.60 5.97 12.73
N SER A 127 26.63 4.76 12.18
CA SER A 127 27.48 3.66 12.66
C SER A 127 28.96 3.86 12.30
N SER A 128 29.26 4.55 11.20
CA SER A 128 30.62 4.80 10.70
C SER A 128 31.23 6.11 11.17
N GLY A 129 30.49 6.95 11.90
CA GLY A 129 30.99 8.24 12.41
C GLY A 129 31.26 9.31 11.34
N LEU A 130 30.97 9.01 10.07
CA LEU A 130 31.17 9.92 8.94
C LEU A 130 30.00 10.91 8.85
N ARG A 131 30.11 12.02 9.60
CA ARG A 131 29.34 13.22 9.27
C ARG A 131 29.88 13.77 7.95
N TYR A 132 29.21 13.48 6.83
CA TYR A 132 29.43 14.21 5.60
C TYR A 132 29.02 15.67 5.83
N GLY A 133 30.03 16.52 6.04
CA GLY A 133 29.85 17.96 6.15
C GLY A 133 29.26 18.50 4.85
N LYS A 134 28.12 19.18 4.96
CA LYS A 134 27.64 20.09 3.91
C LYS A 134 28.70 21.16 3.69
N ARG A 135 29.20 21.28 2.45
CA ARG A 135 29.69 22.56 1.92
C ARG A 135 28.56 23.21 1.14
#